data_AF-A0A7M3Z138-F1
#
_entry.id   AF-A0A7M3Z138-F1
#
_cell.length_a   1.000
_cell.length_b   1.000
_cell.length_c   1.000
_cell.angle_alpha   90.00
_cell.angle_beta   90.00
_cell.angle_gamma   90.00
#
_symmetry.space_group_name_H-M   'P 1'
#
loop_
_entity.id
_entity.type
_entity.pdbx_description
1 polymer ?
#
loop_
_entity_poly.entity_id
_entity_poly.type
_entity_poly.pdbx_seq_one_letter_code
_entity_poly.pdbx_strand_id
1 'polypeptide(L)'
;MAPPSFLWGPRVMDVKQVLSFIKIEHTLFSLPFVLMGYFIAIRQFNIAPGIDLLWILLAAVGARGLAMALNRIIDRDIDAANPRTQGRHLASGSMSMQTAWTLAAVFLAMLLVSAGLLNRVALMMA
;
A
#
# COMPACT_ATOMS: atom_id res chain seq x y z
N MET A 1 -28.92 18.28 -43.14
CA MET A 1 -27.94 17.65 -44.04
C MET A 1 -26.57 18.09 -43.52
N ALA A 2 -25.79 17.32 -42.76
CA ALA A 2 -25.58 15.87 -42.71
C ALA A 2 -25.80 15.22 -41.31
N PRO A 3 -26.10 13.90 -41.23
CA PRO A 3 -26.03 13.09 -40.01
C PRO A 3 -24.88 12.03 -40.12
N PRO A 4 -24.78 10.95 -39.29
CA PRO A 4 -23.71 10.74 -38.29
C PRO A 4 -22.95 9.38 -38.43
N SER A 5 -21.91 9.10 -37.64
CA SER A 5 -21.49 7.76 -37.12
C SER A 5 -20.08 7.86 -36.51
N PHE A 6 -19.90 7.63 -35.20
CA PHE A 6 -19.76 6.30 -34.59
C PHE A 6 -18.57 5.52 -35.16
N LEU A 7 -17.41 5.61 -34.51
CA LEU A 7 -16.42 4.54 -34.51
C LEU A 7 -15.82 4.39 -33.11
N TRP A 8 -16.07 3.23 -32.53
CA TRP A 8 -15.52 2.72 -31.28
C TRP A 8 -14.01 2.49 -31.41
N GLY A 9 -13.23 3.09 -30.51
CA GLY A 9 -11.96 2.52 -30.08
C GLY A 9 -12.15 2.01 -28.64
N PRO A 10 -11.48 0.92 -28.21
CA PRO A 10 -11.57 0.47 -26.83
C PRO A 10 -11.15 1.64 -25.94
N ARG A 11 -12.05 2.11 -25.07
CA ARG A 11 -11.71 3.09 -24.02
C ARG A 11 -10.78 2.36 -23.05
N VAL A 12 -9.50 2.29 -23.41
CA VAL A 12 -8.42 1.87 -22.52
C VAL A 12 -8.53 2.82 -21.34
N MET A 13 -8.82 2.27 -20.16
CA MET A 13 -8.99 3.03 -18.94
C MET A 13 -7.73 3.89 -18.76
N ASP A 14 -7.89 5.21 -18.70
CA ASP A 14 -6.77 6.13 -18.54
C ASP A 14 -6.00 5.74 -17.28
N VAL A 15 -4.70 5.47 -17.42
CA VAL A 15 -3.82 5.06 -16.32
C VAL A 15 -3.89 6.06 -15.16
N LYS A 16 -4.19 7.33 -15.47
CA LYS A 16 -4.42 8.40 -14.49
C LYS A 16 -5.63 8.14 -13.58
N GLN A 17 -6.67 7.50 -14.10
CA GLN A 17 -7.90 7.18 -13.37
C GLN A 17 -7.73 5.94 -12.48
N VAL A 18 -6.87 5.00 -12.87
CA VAL A 18 -6.47 3.85 -12.05
C VAL A 18 -5.56 4.30 -10.90
N LEU A 19 -4.65 5.24 -11.16
CA LEU A 19 -3.76 5.83 -10.17
C LEU A 19 -4.46 6.76 -9.17
N SER A 20 -5.57 7.41 -9.54
CA SER A 20 -6.31 8.29 -8.63
C SER A 20 -7.20 7.54 -7.62
N PHE A 21 -7.46 6.24 -7.82
CA PHE A 21 -8.35 5.44 -6.98
C PHE A 21 -7.65 4.76 -5.79
N ILE A 22 -6.34 4.59 -5.87
CA ILE A 22 -5.54 4.15 -4.73
C ILE A 22 -5.37 5.38 -3.85
N LYS A 23 -5.64 5.30 -2.55
CA LYS A 23 -5.31 6.36 -1.57
C LYS A 23 -3.79 6.55 -1.50
N ILE A 24 -3.20 7.15 -2.52
CA ILE A 24 -1.76 7.34 -2.64
C ILE A 24 -1.32 8.45 -1.67
N GLU A 25 -2.19 9.34 -1.17
CA GLU A 25 -1.75 10.54 -0.43
C GLU A 25 -0.78 10.27 0.73
N HIS A 26 -0.98 9.20 1.51
CA HIS A 26 -0.03 8.84 2.56
C HIS A 26 1.17 8.06 2.03
N THR A 27 0.98 7.13 1.10
CA THR A 27 2.05 6.31 0.50
C THR A 27 2.94 7.11 -0.47
N LEU A 28 2.45 8.23 -1.01
CA LEU A 28 3.13 9.19 -1.88
C LEU A 28 4.30 9.83 -1.16
N PHE A 29 4.17 10.09 0.14
CA PHE A 29 5.28 10.64 0.93
C PHE A 29 6.46 9.68 1.03
N SER A 30 6.20 8.37 1.05
CA SER A 30 7.25 7.34 1.06
C SER A 30 7.77 7.01 -0.35
N LEU A 31 6.98 7.27 -1.39
CA LEU A 31 7.31 6.96 -2.78
C LEU A 31 8.65 7.55 -3.26
N PRO A 32 9.01 8.84 -3.02
CA PRO A 32 10.29 9.38 -3.47
C PRO A 32 11.48 8.67 -2.83
N PHE A 33 11.38 8.29 -1.55
CA PHE A 33 12.45 7.56 -0.86
C PHE A 33 12.62 6.15 -1.42
N VAL A 34 11.51 5.46 -1.66
CA VAL A 34 11.51 4.12 -2.27
C VAL A 34 12.10 4.16 -3.68
N LEU A 35 11.68 5.12 -4.51
CA LEU A 35 12.20 5.29 -5.86
C LEU A 35 13.68 5.66 -5.86
N MET A 36 14.12 6.57 -4.99
CA MET A 36 15.55 6.90 -4.85
C MET A 36 16.37 5.64 -4.52
N GLY A 37 15.95 4.84 -3.53
CA GLY A 37 16.64 3.60 -3.17
C GLY A 37 16.72 2.61 -4.34
N TYR A 38 15.61 2.44 -5.06
CA TYR A 38 15.57 1.58 -6.24
C TYR A 38 16.50 2.06 -7.36
N PHE A 39 16.46 3.35 -7.72
CA PHE A 39 17.30 3.92 -8.77
C PHE A 39 18.79 3.88 -8.41
N ILE A 40 19.14 4.09 -7.14
CA ILE A 40 20.51 3.93 -6.65
C ILE A 40 20.96 2.48 -6.81
N ALA A 41 20.13 1.50 -6.40
CA ALA A 41 20.47 0.09 -6.48
C ALA A 41 20.67 -0.38 -7.93
N ILE A 42 19.75 -0.07 -8.84
CA ILE A 42 19.89 -0.50 -10.25
C ILE A 42 21.10 0.13 -10.95
N ARG A 43 21.46 1.38 -10.61
CA ARG A 43 22.67 2.03 -11.14
C ARG A 43 23.94 1.43 -10.56
N GLN A 44 23.96 1.16 -9.25
CA GLN A 44 25.13 0.62 -8.57
C GLN A 44 25.45 -0.81 -9.02
N PHE A 45 24.42 -1.64 -9.24
CA PHE A 45 24.57 -3.04 -9.62
C PHE A 45 24.37 -3.29 -11.12
N ASN A 46 24.16 -2.24 -11.92
CA ASN A 46 23.91 -2.29 -13.37
C ASN A 46 22.78 -3.25 -13.76
N ILE A 47 21.68 -3.23 -12.99
CA ILE A 47 20.52 -4.10 -13.16
C ILE A 47 19.49 -3.38 -14.06
N ALA A 48 18.88 -4.11 -14.99
CA ALA A 48 17.80 -3.55 -15.81
C ALA A 48 16.55 -3.29 -14.94
N PRO A 49 15.84 -2.16 -15.14
CA PRO A 49 14.59 -1.92 -14.43
C PRO A 49 13.59 -3.05 -14.71
N GLY A 50 13.05 -3.66 -13.65
CA GLY A 50 12.20 -4.83 -13.74
C GLY A 50 10.96 -4.76 -12.85
N ILE A 51 10.36 -5.94 -12.64
CA ILE A 51 9.18 -6.12 -11.78
C ILE A 51 9.50 -5.88 -10.29
N ASP A 52 10.78 -5.80 -9.92
CA ASP A 52 11.24 -5.54 -8.55
C ASP A 52 10.63 -4.26 -7.97
N LEU A 53 10.49 -3.21 -8.79
CA LEU A 53 9.85 -1.98 -8.33
C LEU A 53 8.41 -2.23 -7.87
N LEU A 54 7.65 -3.08 -8.57
CA LEU A 54 6.29 -3.42 -8.17
C LEU A 54 6.28 -4.13 -6.82
N TRP A 55 7.15 -5.13 -6.62
CA TRP A 55 7.25 -5.85 -5.35
C TRP A 55 7.69 -4.94 -4.21
N ILE A 56 8.64 -4.03 -4.43
CA ILE A 56 9.06 -3.05 -3.43
C ILE A 56 7.88 -2.15 -3.03
N LEU A 57 7.09 -1.69 -3.99
CA LEU A 57 5.91 -0.86 -3.70
C LEU A 57 4.83 -1.64 -2.94
N LEU A 58 4.58 -2.89 -3.32
CA LEU A 58 3.63 -3.76 -2.60
C LEU A 58 4.10 -4.04 -1.17
N ALA A 59 5.40 -4.30 -0.97
CA ALA A 59 5.99 -4.46 0.35
C ALA A 59 5.85 -3.19 1.20
N ALA A 60 6.11 -2.01 0.62
CA ALA A 60 5.98 -0.73 1.33
C ALA A 60 4.53 -0.44 1.76
N VAL A 61 3.55 -0.76 0.90
CA VAL A 61 2.12 -0.65 1.23
C VAL A 61 1.76 -1.64 2.35
N GLY A 62 2.22 -2.89 2.24
CA GLY A 62 2.01 -3.93 3.25
C GLY A 62 2.56 -3.53 4.62
N ALA A 63 3.83 -3.13 4.69
CA ALA A 63 4.49 -2.73 5.93
C ALA A 63 3.78 -1.54 6.61
N ARG A 64 3.41 -0.50 5.84
CA ARG A 64 2.75 0.67 6.39
C ARG A 64 1.31 0.36 6.83
N GLY A 65 0.59 -0.43 6.04
CA GLY A 65 -0.75 -0.90 6.36
C GLY A 65 -0.76 -1.72 7.64
N LEU A 66 0.19 -2.66 7.76
CA LEU A 66 0.39 -3.49 8.94
C LEU A 66 0.69 -2.66 10.18
N ALA A 67 1.66 -1.73 10.10
CA ALA A 67 2.00 -0.85 11.22
C ALA A 67 0.79 -0.02 11.68
N MET A 68 0.02 0.56 10.76
CA MET A 68 -1.18 1.31 11.11
C MET A 68 -2.28 0.44 11.72
N ALA A 69 -2.46 -0.79 11.23
CA ALA A 69 -3.43 -1.72 11.76
C ALA A 69 -3.05 -2.18 13.17
N LEU A 70 -1.80 -2.60 13.37
CA LEU A 70 -1.28 -3.03 14.67
C LEU A 70 -1.31 -1.91 15.70
N ASN A 71 -0.88 -0.70 15.34
CA ASN A 71 -0.95 0.45 16.25
C ASN A 71 -2.39 0.67 16.74
N ARG A 72 -3.39 0.59 15.85
CA ARG A 72 -4.80 0.75 16.25
C ARG A 72 -5.37 -0.42 17.05
N ILE A 73 -4.83 -1.63 16.88
CA ILE A 73 -5.24 -2.83 17.64
C ILE A 73 -4.67 -2.75 19.05
N ILE A 74 -3.39 -2.43 19.18
CA ILE A 74 -2.65 -2.37 20.46
C ILE A 74 -3.11 -1.15 21.27
N ASP A 75 -3.22 0.02 20.62
CA ASP A 75 -3.59 1.25 21.29
C ASP A 75 -5.11 1.37 21.52
N ARG A 76 -5.92 0.33 21.26
CA ARG A 76 -7.39 0.40 21.34
C ARG A 76 -7.87 0.92 22.69
N ASP A 77 -7.40 0.33 23.78
CA ASP A 77 -7.87 0.66 25.14
C ASP A 77 -7.37 2.05 25.57
N ILE A 78 -6.17 2.43 25.10
CA ILE A 78 -5.57 3.76 25.33
C ILE A 78 -6.33 4.83 24.53
N ASP A 79 -6.61 4.56 23.26
CA ASP A 79 -7.37 5.44 22.37
C ASP A 79 -8.81 5.62 22.88
N ALA A 80 -9.40 4.58 23.49
CA ALA A 80 -10.72 4.62 24.11
C ALA A 80 -10.75 5.40 25.42
N ALA A 81 -9.65 5.51 26.15
CA ALA A 81 -9.58 6.30 27.39
C ALA A 81 -9.27 7.79 27.15
N ASN A 82 -8.76 8.17 25.97
CA ASN A 82 -8.30 9.52 25.68
C ASN A 82 -9.35 10.34 24.91
N PRO A 83 -9.91 11.44 25.48
CA PRO A 83 -10.96 12.28 24.88
C PRO A 83 -10.67 12.75 23.44
N ARG A 84 -9.39 12.88 23.07
CA ARG A 84 -8.95 13.32 21.74
C ARG A 84 -9.02 12.23 20.66
N THR A 85 -9.03 10.95 21.04
CA THR A 85 -8.93 9.79 20.11
C THR A 85 -10.08 8.79 20.24
N GLN A 86 -11.02 9.01 21.18
CA GLN A 86 -12.18 8.11 21.40
C GLN A 86 -13.04 7.90 20.15
N GLY A 87 -13.04 8.84 19.20
CA GLY A 87 -13.79 8.73 17.94
C GLY A 87 -13.18 7.80 16.88
N ARG A 88 -12.01 7.20 17.11
CA ARG A 88 -11.38 6.29 16.15
C ARG A 88 -12.19 5.01 15.98
N HIS A 89 -12.27 4.51 14.75
CA HIS A 89 -13.16 3.39 14.39
C HIS A 89 -13.06 2.12 15.28
N LEU A 90 -11.86 1.80 15.76
CA LEU A 90 -11.58 0.67 16.65
C LEU A 90 -11.88 0.99 18.13
N ALA A 91 -11.69 2.25 18.55
CA ALA A 91 -11.98 2.73 19.90
C ALA A 91 -13.49 3.00 20.11
N SER A 92 -14.18 3.43 19.06
CA SER A 92 -15.63 3.67 19.04
C SER A 92 -16.47 2.41 18.81
N GLY A 93 -15.83 1.25 18.56
CA GLY A 93 -16.50 -0.02 18.31
C GLY A 93 -17.14 -0.16 16.91
N SER A 94 -16.99 0.84 16.03
CA SER A 94 -17.54 0.79 14.66
C SER A 94 -16.89 -0.24 13.75
N MET A 95 -15.71 -0.76 14.12
CA MET A 95 -15.00 -1.82 13.40
C MET A 95 -14.77 -3.03 14.31
N SER A 96 -15.15 -4.22 13.86
CA SER A 96 -14.92 -5.46 14.61
C SER A 96 -13.42 -5.72 14.77
N MET A 97 -13.02 -6.15 15.96
CA MET A 97 -11.64 -6.56 16.28
C MET A 97 -11.16 -7.68 15.34
N GLN A 98 -12.06 -8.58 14.95
CA GLN A 98 -11.75 -9.63 13.98
C GLN A 98 -11.38 -9.04 12.62
N THR A 99 -12.12 -8.03 12.15
CA THR A 99 -11.81 -7.35 10.88
C THR A 99 -10.46 -6.64 10.94
N ALA A 100 -10.09 -6.06 12.09
CA ALA A 100 -8.78 -5.42 12.27
C ALA A 100 -7.64 -6.42 12.18
N TRP A 101 -7.76 -7.56 12.86
CA TRP A 101 -6.79 -8.65 12.78
C TRP A 101 -6.72 -9.27 11.38
N THR A 102 -7.85 -9.47 10.70
CA THR A 102 -7.86 -9.95 9.30
C THR A 102 -7.13 -8.97 8.39
N LEU A 103 -7.37 -7.67 8.55
CA LEU A 103 -6.69 -6.65 7.74
C LEU A 103 -5.18 -6.61 8.04
N ALA A 104 -4.78 -6.73 9.31
CA ALA A 104 -3.38 -6.85 9.68
C ALA A 104 -2.73 -8.09 9.06
N ALA A 105 -3.39 -9.25 9.11
CA ALA A 105 -2.91 -10.48 8.49
C ALA A 105 -2.75 -10.35 6.96
N VAL A 106 -3.68 -9.69 6.29
CA VAL A 106 -3.59 -9.41 4.84
C VAL A 106 -2.38 -8.52 4.54
N PHE A 107 -2.15 -7.45 5.31
CA PHE A 107 -1.00 -6.58 5.11
C PHE A 107 0.34 -7.27 5.42
N LEU A 108 0.37 -8.14 6.44
CA LEU A 108 1.53 -8.98 6.74
C LEU A 108 1.82 -9.95 5.59
N ALA A 109 0.80 -10.64 5.07
CA ALA A 109 0.97 -11.54 3.93
C ALA A 109 1.48 -10.78 2.68
N MET A 110 0.92 -9.60 2.42
CA MET A 110 1.37 -8.73 1.32
C MET A 110 2.85 -8.35 1.46
N LEU A 111 3.30 -7.99 2.68
CA LEU A 111 4.70 -7.71 2.98
C LEU A 111 5.59 -8.94 2.74
N LEU A 112 5.27 -10.07 3.36
CA LEU A 112 6.09 -11.28 3.31
C LEU A 112 6.20 -11.86 1.89
N VAL A 113 5.09 -11.92 1.15
CA VAL A 113 5.09 -12.41 -0.24
C VAL A 113 5.93 -11.50 -1.13
N SER A 114 5.74 -10.18 -1.01
CA SER A 114 6.48 -9.22 -1.82
C SER A 114 7.99 -9.23 -1.50
N ALA A 115 8.35 -9.31 -0.22
CA ALA A 115 9.74 -9.40 0.22
C ALA A 115 10.40 -10.72 -0.20
N GLY A 116 9.67 -11.84 -0.12
CA GLY A 116 10.13 -13.16 -0.55
C GLY A 116 10.36 -13.28 -2.06
N LEU A 117 9.58 -12.56 -2.86
CA LEU A 117 9.75 -12.49 -4.32
C LEU A 117 10.88 -11.56 -4.76
N LEU A 118 11.33 -10.66 -3.88
CA LEU A 118 12.50 -9.80 -4.14
C LEU A 118 13.80 -10.54 -3.93
N ASN A 119 14.10 -10.92 -2.68
CA ASN A 119 15.29 -11.67 -2.32
C ASN A 119 15.23 -12.15 -0.87
N ARG A 120 16.14 -13.07 -0.52
CA ARG A 120 16.22 -13.65 0.83
C ARG A 120 16.53 -12.63 1.92
N VAL A 121 17.32 -11.60 1.62
CA VAL A 121 17.69 -10.56 2.60
C VAL A 121 16.49 -9.68 2.93
N ALA A 122 15.72 -9.28 1.92
CA ALA A 122 14.49 -8.51 2.09
C ALA A 122 13.47 -9.27 2.95
N LEU A 123 13.32 -10.58 2.72
CA LEU A 123 12.45 -11.43 3.53
C LEU A 123 12.91 -11.55 4.99
N MET A 124 14.21 -11.61 5.25
CA MET A 124 14.75 -11.64 6.62
C MET A 124 14.56 -10.32 7.39
N MET A 125 14.39 -9.21 6.66
CA MET A 125 14.21 -7.87 7.22
C MET A 125 12.73 -7.45 7.33
N ALA A 126 11.82 -8.26 6.79
CA ALA A 126 10.38 -8.02 6.80
C ALA A 126 9.74 -8.40 8.15
#